data_AF-W2UMW6-F1
#
_entry.id   AF-W2UMW6-F1
#
_cell.length_a   1.000
_cell.length_b   1.000
_cell.length_c   1.000
_cell.angle_alpha   90.00
_cell.angle_beta   90.00
_cell.angle_gamma   90.00
#
_symmetry.space_group_name_H-M   'P 1'
#
loop_
_entity.id
_entity.type
_entity.pdbx_description
1 polymer ?
#
loop_
_entity_poly.entity_id
_entity_poly.type
_entity_poly.pdbx_seq_one_letter_code
_entity_poly.pdbx_strand_id
1 'polypeptide(L)'
;MLKIQMDELEEGLLSETKSSAGDKHETGRAMMHLEREKLGKQYAELEKLKTILAKIDPLHKTTSACLGSIVYTDKANYFLSISAGTFMVDSISFFAISLQTPVGQLLLNKVVGDQLSFNGNHFTIQKIE
;
A
#
# COMPACT_ATOMS: atom_id res chain seq x y z
N MET A 1 -7.29 -2.89 16.06
CA MET A 1 -8.24 -3.86 15.50
C MET A 1 -7.53 -5.14 15.03
N LEU A 2 -6.69 -5.13 13.97
CA LEU A 2 -5.99 -6.36 13.53
C LEU A 2 -5.10 -7.01 14.60
N LYS A 3 -4.35 -6.22 15.36
CA LYS A 3 -3.51 -6.75 16.45
C LYS A 3 -4.32 -7.48 17.51
N ILE A 4 -5.46 -6.90 17.91
CA ILE A 4 -6.40 -7.50 18.87
C ILE A 4 -6.94 -8.82 18.32
N GLN A 5 -7.30 -8.89 17.04
CA GLN A 5 -7.75 -10.14 16.41
C GLN A 5 -6.66 -11.23 16.37
N MET A 6 -5.39 -10.84 16.23
CA MET A 6 -4.27 -11.78 16.28
C MET A 6 -4.04 -12.31 17.71
N ASP A 7 -4.16 -11.43 18.71
CA ASP A 7 -4.03 -11.79 20.13
C ASP A 7 -5.19 -12.72 20.56
N GLU A 8 -6.43 -12.42 20.17
CA GLU A 8 -7.61 -13.27 20.41
C GLU A 8 -7.47 -14.67 19.77
N LEU A 9 -6.88 -14.74 18.57
CA LEU A 9 -6.65 -16.00 17.87
C LEU A 9 -5.56 -16.86 18.56
N GLU A 10 -4.52 -16.23 19.12
CA GLU A 10 -3.52 -16.91 19.95
C GLU A 10 -4.14 -17.48 21.23
N GLU A 11 -4.99 -16.71 21.91
CA GLU A 11 -5.71 -17.19 23.09
C GLU A 11 -6.64 -18.37 22.77
N GLY A 12 -7.32 -18.33 21.62
CA GLY A 12 -8.15 -19.43 21.14
C GLY A 12 -7.35 -20.71 20.87
N LEU A 13 -6.20 -20.60 20.20
CA LEU A 13 -5.29 -21.74 19.95
C LEU A 13 -4.83 -22.38 21.27
N LEU A 14 -4.44 -21.55 22.25
CA LEU A 14 -4.02 -22.02 23.58
C LEU A 14 -5.17 -22.70 24.34
N SER A 15 -6.39 -22.18 24.26
CA SER A 15 -7.58 -22.77 24.87
C SER A 15 -7.92 -24.13 24.24
N GLU A 16 -7.85 -24.24 22.90
CA GLU A 16 -8.09 -25.51 22.20
C GLU A 16 -7.06 -26.59 22.54
N THR A 17 -5.78 -26.24 22.79
CA THR A 17 -4.76 -27.23 23.17
C THR A 17 -5.06 -27.97 24.48
N LYS A 18 -5.84 -27.37 25.40
CA LYS A 18 -6.22 -28.01 26.68
C LYS A 18 -7.39 -29.00 26.56
N SER A 19 -8.21 -28.93 25.51
CA SER A 19 -9.38 -29.80 25.30
C SER A 19 -9.12 -30.81 24.17
N SER A 20 -8.37 -31.88 24.44
CA SER A 20 -7.95 -32.86 23.42
C SER A 20 -8.79 -34.15 23.49
N ALA A 21 -9.79 -34.28 22.59
CA ALA A 21 -10.51 -35.53 22.34
C ALA A 21 -10.92 -35.70 20.86
N GLY A 22 -10.00 -36.17 20.01
CA GLY A 22 -10.30 -36.85 18.73
C GLY A 22 -10.34 -36.04 17.41
N ASP A 23 -10.29 -36.78 16.30
CA ASP A 23 -10.15 -36.45 14.86
C ASP A 23 -10.82 -35.15 14.34
N LYS A 24 -11.94 -34.73 14.95
CA LYS A 24 -12.64 -33.47 14.62
C LYS A 24 -11.85 -32.19 14.95
N HIS A 25 -10.81 -32.30 15.78
CA HIS A 25 -9.99 -31.16 16.22
C HIS A 25 -8.86 -30.79 15.22
N GLU A 26 -8.41 -31.70 14.35
CA GLU A 26 -7.33 -31.39 13.40
C GLU A 26 -7.77 -30.33 12.37
N THR A 27 -9.00 -30.41 11.86
CA THR A 27 -9.51 -29.45 10.88
C THR A 27 -9.74 -28.06 11.49
N GLY A 28 -10.20 -27.99 12.75
CA GLY A 28 -10.37 -26.74 13.49
C GLY A 28 -9.03 -26.01 13.71
N ARG A 29 -8.02 -26.74 14.17
CA ARG A 29 -6.65 -26.21 14.34
C ARG A 29 -6.05 -25.76 13.01
N ALA A 30 -6.21 -26.55 11.95
CA ALA A 30 -5.75 -26.18 10.62
C ALA A 30 -6.40 -24.87 10.12
N MET A 31 -7.71 -24.70 10.33
CA MET A 31 -8.40 -23.44 10.01
C MET A 31 -7.89 -22.25 10.83
N MET A 32 -7.64 -22.41 12.13
CA MET A 32 -7.08 -21.34 12.96
C MET A 32 -5.66 -20.95 12.52
N HIS A 33 -4.82 -21.92 12.14
CA HIS A 33 -3.50 -21.64 11.60
C HIS A 33 -3.57 -20.86 10.28
N LEU A 34 -4.48 -21.22 9.37
CA LEU A 34 -4.70 -20.49 8.11
C LEU A 34 -5.17 -19.05 8.35
N GLU A 35 -6.09 -18.84 9.30
CA GLU A 35 -6.54 -17.48 9.63
C GLU A 35 -5.40 -16.67 10.26
N ARG A 36 -4.55 -17.29 11.10
CA ARG A 36 -3.35 -16.66 11.66
C ARG A 36 -2.37 -16.23 10.58
N GLU A 37 -2.10 -17.11 9.60
CA GLU A 37 -1.23 -16.78 8.48
C GLU A 37 -1.79 -15.62 7.64
N LYS A 38 -3.10 -15.61 7.42
CA LYS A 38 -3.79 -14.55 6.68
C LYS A 38 -3.72 -13.21 7.42
N LEU A 39 -4.02 -13.18 8.72
CA LEU A 39 -3.91 -11.98 9.56
C LEU A 39 -2.45 -11.49 9.64
N GLY A 40 -1.50 -12.41 9.80
CA GLY A 40 -0.07 -12.09 9.79
C GLY A 40 0.39 -11.45 8.48
N LYS A 41 -0.07 -11.96 7.34
CA LYS A 41 0.21 -11.36 6.01
C LYS A 41 -0.37 -9.95 5.90
N GLN A 42 -1.61 -9.74 6.34
CA GLN A 42 -2.24 -8.41 6.32
C GLN A 42 -1.51 -7.42 7.24
N TYR A 43 -1.13 -7.86 8.44
CA TYR A 43 -0.39 -7.03 9.39
C TYR A 43 0.98 -6.63 8.84
N ALA A 44 1.72 -7.59 8.27
CA ALA A 44 3.01 -7.32 7.65
C ALA A 44 2.89 -6.29 6.50
N GLU A 45 1.81 -6.34 5.73
CA GLU A 45 1.56 -5.37 4.67
C GLU A 45 1.25 -3.97 5.22
N LEU A 46 0.44 -3.87 6.26
CA LEU A 46 0.17 -2.59 6.94
C LEU A 46 1.44 -1.94 7.49
N GLU A 47 2.31 -2.73 8.13
CA GLU A 47 3.58 -2.22 8.66
C GLU A 47 4.52 -1.73 7.55
N LYS A 48 4.54 -2.39 6.39
CA LYS A 48 5.26 -1.88 5.20
C LYS A 48 4.69 -0.54 4.74
N LEU A 49 3.37 -0.43 4.59
CA LEU A 49 2.72 0.82 4.17
C LEU A 49 3.01 1.96 5.14
N LYS A 50 2.96 1.70 6.45
CA LYS A 50 3.31 2.66 7.50
C LYS A 50 4.77 3.10 7.40
N THR A 51 5.67 2.16 7.15
CA THR A 51 7.10 2.44 6.97
C THR A 51 7.35 3.30 5.72
N ILE A 52 6.61 3.07 4.64
CA ILE A 52 6.71 3.88 3.41
C ILE A 52 6.21 5.30 3.67
N LEU A 53 5.04 5.45 4.29
CA LEU A 53 4.49 6.76 4.64
C LEU A 53 5.43 7.57 5.55
N ALA A 54 6.06 6.91 6.53
CA ALA A 54 7.00 7.57 7.44
C ALA A 54 8.27 8.11 6.76
N LYS A 55 8.58 7.65 5.54
CA LYS A 55 9.71 8.15 4.74
C LYS A 55 9.37 9.39 3.91
N ILE A 56 8.09 9.72 3.76
CA ILE A 56 7.65 10.89 3.00
C ILE A 56 7.88 12.12 3.86
N ASP A 57 8.76 13.00 3.39
CA ASP A 57 8.95 14.34 3.95
C ASP A 57 8.25 15.37 3.05
N PRO A 58 7.11 15.96 3.47
CA PRO A 58 6.38 16.94 2.67
C PRO A 58 7.15 18.24 2.37
N LEU A 59 8.24 18.50 3.08
CA LEU A 59 9.06 19.70 2.89
C LEU A 59 10.24 19.47 1.94
N HIS A 60 10.51 18.21 1.58
CA HIS A 60 11.63 17.86 0.72
C HIS A 60 11.29 18.15 -0.74
N LYS A 61 12.02 19.09 -1.35
CA LYS A 61 11.85 19.44 -2.76
C LYS A 61 12.80 18.63 -3.63
N THR A 62 12.27 18.01 -4.67
CA THR A 62 13.06 17.24 -5.65
C THR A 62 12.86 17.78 -7.07
N THR A 63 13.88 17.61 -7.90
CA THR A 63 13.83 17.97 -9.33
C THR A 63 13.25 16.86 -10.19
N SER A 64 13.26 15.63 -9.69
CA SER A 64 12.67 14.46 -10.32
C SER A 64 11.60 13.84 -9.42
N ALA A 65 10.69 13.11 -10.05
CA ALA A 65 9.57 12.47 -9.38
C ALA A 65 10.07 11.27 -8.55
N CYS A 66 9.78 11.28 -7.25
CA CYS A 66 10.21 10.26 -6.31
C CYS A 66 9.13 9.98 -5.26
N LEU A 67 9.43 9.15 -4.25
CA LEU A 67 8.51 8.90 -3.15
C LEU A 67 8.22 10.20 -2.40
N GLY A 68 6.94 10.54 -2.26
CA GLY A 68 6.47 11.80 -1.67
C GLY A 68 6.17 12.90 -2.68
N SER A 69 6.56 12.74 -3.95
CA SER A 69 6.33 13.77 -4.96
C SER A 69 4.86 13.82 -5.42
N ILE A 70 4.39 15.03 -5.67
CA ILE A 70 3.16 15.31 -6.41
C ILE A 70 3.54 15.60 -7.86
N VAL A 71 3.04 14.80 -8.79
CA VAL A 71 3.33 14.91 -10.21
C VAL A 71 2.10 15.38 -10.95
N TYR A 72 2.20 16.56 -11.55
CA TYR A 72 1.15 17.13 -12.39
C TYR A 72 1.44 16.81 -13.86
N THR A 73 0.42 16.38 -14.57
CA THR A 73 0.48 16.10 -16.01
C THR A 73 -0.68 16.76 -16.73
N ASP A 74 -0.65 16.77 -18.06
CA ASP A 74 -1.74 17.25 -18.90
C ASP A 74 -2.97 16.33 -18.92
N LYS A 75 -2.91 15.14 -18.31
CA LYS A 75 -4.01 14.15 -18.29
C LYS A 75 -4.54 13.83 -16.90
N ALA A 76 -3.65 13.64 -15.93
CA ALA A 76 -3.99 13.27 -14.55
C ALA A 76 -2.89 13.68 -13.57
N ASN A 77 -3.25 13.92 -12.32
CA ASN A 77 -2.28 14.22 -11.27
C ASN A 77 -2.05 13.01 -10.38
N TYR A 78 -0.81 12.82 -9.96
CA TYR A 78 -0.39 11.65 -9.19
C TYR A 78 0.30 12.09 -7.91
N PHE A 79 0.05 11.35 -6.84
CA PHE A 79 0.83 11.45 -5.61
C PHE A 79 1.58 10.12 -5.41
N LEU A 80 2.90 10.16 -5.59
CA LEU A 80 3.76 8.99 -5.51
C LEU A 80 3.96 8.60 -4.05
N SER A 81 3.14 7.68 -3.56
CA SER A 81 3.05 7.36 -2.14
C SER A 81 2.71 5.88 -1.94
N ILE A 82 1.67 5.58 -1.15
CA ILE A 82 1.04 4.27 -1.08
C ILE A 82 -0.15 4.22 -2.03
N SER A 83 -0.57 3.03 -2.44
CA SER A 83 -1.78 2.86 -3.26
C SER A 83 -3.05 3.11 -2.43
N ALA A 84 -3.41 4.37 -2.24
CA ALA A 84 -4.59 4.80 -1.46
C ALA A 84 -5.79 5.19 -2.33
N GLY A 85 -5.69 5.05 -3.67
CA GLY A 85 -6.77 5.37 -4.59
C GLY A 85 -6.83 6.85 -4.94
N THR A 86 -8.00 7.36 -5.29
CA THR A 86 -8.19 8.76 -5.69
C THR A 86 -8.66 9.63 -4.54
N PHE A 87 -8.13 10.83 -4.43
CA PHE A 87 -8.56 11.85 -3.48
C PHE A 87 -8.59 13.22 -4.16
N MET A 88 -9.30 14.17 -3.57
CA MET A 88 -9.42 15.53 -4.09
C MET A 88 -8.88 16.54 -3.09
N VAL A 89 -8.12 17.52 -3.60
CA VAL A 89 -7.66 18.70 -2.85
C VAL A 89 -8.00 19.91 -3.70
N ASP A 90 -8.68 20.89 -3.12
CA ASP A 90 -9.10 22.13 -3.82
C ASP A 90 -9.82 21.88 -5.17
N SER A 91 -10.67 20.84 -5.21
CA SER A 91 -11.38 20.38 -6.41
C SER A 91 -10.50 19.80 -7.54
N ILE A 92 -9.21 19.53 -7.25
CA ILE A 92 -8.29 18.84 -8.15
C ILE A 92 -8.17 17.39 -7.70
N SER A 93 -8.34 16.46 -8.65
CA SER A 93 -8.21 15.02 -8.40
C SER A 93 -6.76 14.55 -8.49
N PHE A 94 -6.37 13.70 -7.55
CA PHE A 94 -5.06 13.07 -7.46
C PHE A 94 -5.19 11.56 -7.27
N PHE A 95 -4.35 10.81 -7.98
CA PHE A 95 -4.18 9.37 -7.78
C PHE A 95 -3.02 9.11 -6.81
N ALA A 96 -3.32 8.64 -5.60
CA ALA A 96 -2.31 8.10 -4.69
C ALA A 96 -1.90 6.70 -5.15
N ILE A 97 -0.67 6.59 -5.67
CA ILE A 97 -0.15 5.34 -6.25
C ILE A 97 1.18 4.96 -5.64
N SER A 98 1.39 3.65 -5.48
CA SER A 98 2.69 3.09 -5.10
C SER A 98 3.69 3.13 -6.26
N LEU A 99 4.96 3.37 -5.93
CA LEU A 99 6.09 3.22 -6.86
C LEU A 99 6.25 1.79 -7.40
N GLN A 100 5.58 0.80 -6.81
CA GLN A 100 5.57 -0.58 -7.29
C GLN A 100 4.55 -0.82 -8.42
N THR A 101 3.63 0.12 -8.65
CA THR A 101 2.66 0.02 -9.75
C THR A 101 3.32 0.35 -11.09
N PRO A 102 2.80 -0.14 -12.24
CA PRO A 102 3.36 0.18 -13.55
C PRO A 102 3.49 1.69 -13.83
N VAL A 103 2.46 2.48 -13.48
CA VAL A 103 2.52 3.95 -13.61
C VAL A 103 3.53 4.54 -12.63
N GLY A 104 3.59 4.06 -11.39
CA GLY A 104 4.56 4.54 -10.40
C GLY A 104 6.00 4.34 -10.87
N GLN A 105 6.31 3.17 -11.44
CA GLN A 105 7.62 2.88 -12.02
C GLN A 105 7.91 3.75 -13.25
N LEU A 106 6.90 3.99 -14.09
CA LEU A 106 7.02 4.85 -15.27
C LEU A 106 7.36 6.31 -14.90
N LEU A 107 6.76 6.82 -13.82
CA LEU A 107 6.95 8.17 -13.32
C LEU A 107 8.24 8.33 -12.51
N LEU A 108 8.74 7.26 -11.89
CA LEU A 108 9.92 7.32 -11.04
C LEU A 108 11.14 7.89 -11.78
N ASN A 109 11.81 8.87 -11.16
CA ASN A 109 12.96 9.62 -11.67
C ASN A 109 12.71 10.44 -12.93
N LYS A 110 11.46 10.60 -13.37
CA LYS A 110 11.11 11.49 -14.48
C LYS A 110 11.15 12.95 -14.06
N VAL A 111 11.36 13.83 -15.02
CA VAL A 111 11.50 15.28 -14.79
C VAL A 111 10.43 16.06 -15.57
N VAL A 112 10.26 17.33 -15.21
CA VAL A 112 9.35 18.23 -15.93
C VAL A 112 9.75 18.32 -17.41
N GLY A 113 8.76 18.17 -18.29
CA GLY A 113 8.94 18.13 -19.75
C GLY A 113 9.02 16.73 -20.34
N ASP A 114 9.22 15.68 -19.53
CA ASP A 114 9.24 14.31 -20.04
C ASP A 114 7.87 13.90 -20.61
N GLN A 115 7.90 13.29 -21.79
CA GLN A 115 6.75 12.69 -22.45
C GLN A 115 6.71 11.19 -22.17
N LEU A 116 5.57 10.70 -21.72
CA LEU A 116 5.36 9.33 -21.29
C LEU A 116 4.14 8.73 -22.00
N SER A 117 4.12 7.40 -22.12
CA SER A 117 2.97 6.67 -22.66
C SER A 117 2.59 5.56 -21.69
N PHE A 118 1.30 5.48 -21.37
CA PHE A 118 0.75 4.40 -20.55
C PHE A 118 -0.63 4.00 -21.07
N ASN A 119 -0.85 2.70 -21.29
CA ASN A 119 -2.10 2.16 -21.84
C ASN A 119 -2.58 2.87 -23.12
N GLY A 120 -1.65 3.26 -24.00
CA GLY A 120 -1.96 3.98 -25.25
C GLY A 120 -2.26 5.48 -25.09
N ASN A 121 -2.24 6.01 -23.86
CA ASN A 121 -2.36 7.44 -23.61
C ASN A 121 -0.98 8.08 -23.49
N HIS A 122 -0.77 9.16 -24.24
CA HIS A 122 0.42 9.99 -24.13
C HIS A 122 0.14 11.19 -23.22
N PHE A 123 1.10 11.51 -22.36
CA PHE A 123 1.02 12.62 -21.42
C PHE A 123 2.40 13.19 -21.14
N THR A 124 2.44 14.45 -20.70
CA THR A 124 3.67 15.18 -20.39
C THR A 124 3.66 15.63 -18.94
N ILE A 125 4.80 15.50 -18.27
CA ILE A 125 4.96 16.04 -16.91
C ILE A 125 5.07 17.56 -16.99
N GLN A 126 4.13 18.26 -16.36
CA GLN A 126 4.06 19.72 -16.34
C GLN A 126 4.74 20.32 -15.10
N LYS A 127 4.67 19.62 -13.96
CA LYS A 127 5.19 20.11 -12.69
C LYS A 127 5.43 18.94 -11.73
N ILE A 128 6.43 19.08 -10.86
CA ILE A 128 6.72 18.18 -9.75
C ILE A 128 6.85 19.04 -8.49
N GLU A 129 6.17 18.64 -7.41
CA GLU A 129 6.26 19.25 -6.07
C GLU A 129 6.64 18.22 -5.02
#